data_AF-A0A2H1L0H1-F1
#
_entry.id   AF-A0A2H1L0H1-F1
#
_cell.length_a   1.000
_cell.length_b   1.000
_cell.length_c   1.000
_cell.angle_alpha   90.00
_cell.angle_beta   90.00
_cell.angle_gamma   90.00
#
_symmetry.space_group_name_H-M   'P 1'
#
loop_
_entity.id
_entity.type
_entity.pdbx_description
1 polymer ?
#
loop_
_entity_poly.entity_id
_entity_poly.type
_entity_poly.pdbx_seq_one_letter_code
_entity_poly.pdbx_strand_id
1 'polypeptide(L)'
;KYFDCYLMVDIHSRFIVGAHVHATESGVLAMEMMKEIFGIHGIPEIVHADRGTSMTSKTVAGLLSDLEVTRSHSRPRVSNDNPYSESLFKTMKYGPTFPDRFASLSDARAFISEFVDWYNHAHQHSGIGFHTPANVHYGFADMRFPATRGHVSYVTQPA
;
A
#
# COMPACT_ATOMS: atom_id res chain seq x y z
N LYS A 1 -7.22 -16.07 -14.94
CA LYS A 1 -5.82 -15.75 -14.59
C LYS A 1 -5.90 -14.57 -13.63
N TYR A 2 -5.21 -14.63 -12.51
CA TYR A 2 -5.15 -13.54 -11.53
C TYR A 2 -3.82 -12.82 -11.69
N PHE A 3 -3.79 -11.55 -11.31
CA PHE A 3 -2.58 -10.73 -11.25
C PHE A 3 -2.25 -10.44 -9.79
N ASP A 4 -1.00 -10.15 -9.48
CA ASP A 4 -0.57 -9.84 -8.11
C ASP A 4 -0.38 -8.32 -8.00
N CYS A 5 -1.17 -7.69 -7.13
CA CYS A 5 -1.08 -6.27 -6.82
C CYS A 5 -0.33 -6.06 -5.49
N TYR A 6 0.76 -5.32 -5.58
CA TYR A 6 1.59 -4.90 -4.47
C TYR A 6 1.21 -3.47 -4.15
N LEU A 7 0.87 -3.19 -2.90
CA LEU A 7 0.38 -1.89 -2.47
C LEU A 7 1.14 -1.45 -1.22
N MET A 8 1.55 -0.20 -1.20
CA MET A 8 2.11 0.44 -0.03
C MET A 8 1.34 1.72 0.28
N VAL A 9 0.95 1.89 1.54
CA VAL A 9 0.10 2.99 2.01
C VAL A 9 0.71 3.62 3.25
N ASP A 10 0.75 4.94 3.31
CA ASP A 10 1.08 5.69 4.51
C ASP A 10 -0.04 5.54 5.54
N ILE A 11 0.32 5.09 6.75
CA ILE A 11 -0.66 4.77 7.80
C ILE A 11 -1.25 6.03 8.44
N HIS A 12 -0.58 7.18 8.36
CA HIS A 12 -1.10 8.40 8.95
C HIS A 12 -2.11 9.06 8.00
N SER A 13 -1.70 9.34 6.77
CA SER A 13 -2.50 10.08 5.79
C SER A 13 -3.45 9.21 4.98
N ARG A 14 -3.35 7.87 5.09
CA ARG A 14 -4.00 6.90 4.19
C ARG A 14 -3.47 6.97 2.75
N PHE A 15 -2.44 7.77 2.45
CA PHE A 15 -2.02 7.98 1.06
C PHE A 15 -1.35 6.73 0.49
N ILE A 16 -1.82 6.27 -0.66
CA ILE A 16 -1.15 5.20 -1.41
C ILE A 16 0.15 5.78 -1.97
N VAL A 17 1.28 5.37 -1.40
CA VAL A 17 2.63 5.81 -1.80
C VAL A 17 3.16 4.98 -2.98
N GLY A 18 2.54 3.84 -3.29
CA GLY A 18 2.80 3.13 -4.54
C GLY A 18 1.95 1.88 -4.71
N ALA A 19 1.69 1.53 -5.96
CA ALA A 19 0.94 0.34 -6.34
C ALA A 19 1.49 -0.28 -7.62
N HIS A 20 1.91 -1.54 -7.57
CA HIS A 20 2.51 -2.26 -8.69
C HIS A 20 1.71 -3.51 -9.00
N VAL A 21 1.46 -3.79 -10.29
CA VAL A 21 0.76 -5.00 -10.72
C VAL A 21 1.66 -5.86 -11.59
N HIS A 22 1.76 -7.13 -11.24
CA HIS A 22 2.59 -8.12 -11.90
C HIS A 22 1.82 -9.40 -12.23
N ALA A 23 2.35 -10.19 -13.16
CA ALA A 23 1.77 -11.47 -13.54
C ALA A 23 1.96 -12.57 -12.49
N THR A 24 2.91 -12.39 -11.57
CA THR A 24 3.29 -13.35 -10.54
C THR A 24 3.84 -12.65 -9.31
N GLU A 25 3.57 -13.22 -8.14
CA GLU A 25 4.18 -12.85 -6.87
C GLU A 25 5.70 -13.17 -6.84
N SER A 26 6.54 -12.25 -6.37
CA SER A 26 7.99 -12.40 -6.21
C SER A 26 8.57 -11.39 -5.21
N GLY A 27 9.44 -11.86 -4.33
CA GLY A 27 10.20 -11.01 -3.40
C GLY A 27 11.13 -10.01 -4.08
N VAL A 28 11.59 -10.28 -5.32
CA VAL A 28 12.40 -9.32 -6.09
C VAL A 28 11.55 -8.14 -6.54
N LEU A 29 10.35 -8.40 -7.04
CA LEU A 29 9.41 -7.36 -7.48
C LEU A 29 8.98 -6.49 -6.30
N ALA A 30 8.72 -7.10 -5.13
CA ALA A 30 8.45 -6.36 -3.90
C ALA A 30 9.63 -5.45 -3.50
N MET A 31 10.86 -5.97 -3.55
CA MET A 31 12.07 -5.20 -3.23
C MET A 31 12.25 -4.02 -4.19
N GLU A 32 12.05 -4.22 -5.50
CA GLU A 32 12.16 -3.17 -6.51
C GLU A 32 11.13 -2.05 -6.27
N MET A 33 9.87 -2.42 -6.05
CA MET A 33 8.82 -1.46 -5.68
C MET A 33 9.19 -0.68 -4.41
N MET A 34 9.68 -1.35 -3.37
CA MET A 34 10.08 -0.68 -2.12
C MET A 34 11.20 0.34 -2.36
N LYS A 35 12.23 -0.02 -3.14
CA LYS A 35 13.34 0.88 -3.46
C LYS A 35 12.85 2.12 -4.20
N GLU A 36 11.96 1.95 -5.16
CA GLU A 36 11.36 3.07 -5.91
C GLU A 36 10.59 3.99 -4.96
N ILE A 37 9.68 3.44 -4.15
CA ILE A 37 8.85 4.21 -3.22
C ILE A 37 9.70 4.93 -2.18
N PHE A 38 10.70 4.26 -1.60
CA PHE A 38 11.59 4.87 -0.61
C PHE A 38 12.47 5.96 -1.24
N GLY A 39 12.83 5.83 -2.52
CA GLY A 39 13.53 6.87 -3.26
C GLY A 39 12.70 8.14 -3.48
N ILE A 40 11.38 8.01 -3.61
CA ILE A 40 10.46 9.13 -3.85
C ILE A 40 9.99 9.76 -2.53
N HIS A 41 9.57 8.93 -1.57
CA HIS A 41 8.90 9.37 -0.35
C HIS A 41 9.81 9.41 0.89
N GLY A 42 11.05 8.93 0.76
CA GLY A 42 11.97 8.73 1.88
C GLY A 42 11.83 7.34 2.51
N ILE A 43 12.86 6.95 3.28
CA ILE A 43 12.90 5.67 3.97
C ILE A 43 11.99 5.76 5.21
N PRO A 44 11.01 4.85 5.38
CA PRO A 44 10.16 4.81 6.57
C PRO A 44 10.92 4.21 7.75
N GLU A 45 10.52 4.57 8.98
CA GLU A 45 11.01 3.93 10.20
C GLU A 45 10.45 2.51 10.36
N ILE A 46 9.17 2.32 10.03
CA ILE A 46 8.45 1.07 10.22
C ILE A 46 7.68 0.66 8.96
N VAL A 47 7.87 -0.58 8.54
CA VAL A 47 7.02 -1.25 7.55
C VAL A 47 6.17 -2.30 8.25
N HIS A 48 4.86 -2.04 8.31
CA HIS A 48 3.85 -3.01 8.74
C HIS A 48 3.48 -3.89 7.56
N ALA A 49 3.70 -5.18 7.68
CA ALA A 49 3.43 -6.08 6.56
C ALA A 49 2.82 -7.40 6.98
N ASP A 50 1.97 -7.92 6.10
CA ASP A 50 1.40 -9.24 6.22
C ASP A 50 2.47 -10.35 6.12
N ARG A 51 2.05 -11.59 6.33
CA ARG A 51 2.91 -12.78 6.21
C ARG A 51 2.96 -13.34 4.79
N GLY A 52 2.68 -12.54 3.76
CA GLY A 52 2.76 -12.94 2.35
C GLY A 52 4.14 -13.48 1.97
N THR A 53 4.19 -14.28 0.91
CA THR A 53 5.44 -14.97 0.51
C THR A 53 6.51 -13.98 0.06
N SER A 54 6.14 -12.89 -0.61
CA SER A 54 7.05 -11.80 -0.98
C SER A 54 7.65 -11.10 0.24
N MET A 55 6.84 -10.81 1.26
CA MET A 55 7.28 -10.10 2.45
C MET A 55 8.19 -10.96 3.34
N THR A 56 7.93 -12.26 3.40
CA THR A 56 8.76 -13.22 4.14
C THR A 56 10.02 -13.63 3.37
N SER A 57 10.21 -13.12 2.15
CA SER A 57 11.41 -13.39 1.35
C SER A 57 12.69 -12.82 1.98
N LYS A 58 13.81 -13.53 1.77
CA LYS A 58 15.14 -13.06 2.19
C LYS A 58 15.52 -11.74 1.52
N THR A 59 15.08 -11.51 0.30
CA THR A 59 15.36 -10.31 -0.49
C THR A 59 14.77 -9.06 0.19
N VAL A 60 13.49 -9.10 0.55
CA VAL A 60 12.83 -8.00 1.25
C VAL A 60 13.37 -7.84 2.67
N ALA A 61 13.63 -8.95 3.38
CA ALA A 61 14.23 -8.89 4.72
C ALA A 61 15.62 -8.25 4.71
N GLY A 62 16.46 -8.57 3.72
CA GLY A 62 17.79 -7.97 3.55
C GLY A 62 17.70 -6.47 3.29
N LEU A 63 16.87 -6.04 2.33
CA LEU A 63 16.68 -4.61 2.05
C LEU A 63 16.28 -3.81 3.30
N LEU A 64 15.28 -4.29 4.05
CA LEU A 64 14.79 -3.57 5.22
C LEU A 64 15.83 -3.54 6.34
N SER A 65 16.64 -4.60 6.47
CA SER A 65 17.78 -4.61 7.39
C SER A 65 18.86 -3.61 6.99
N ASP A 66 19.22 -3.55 5.70
CA ASP A 66 20.27 -2.66 5.19
C ASP A 66 19.88 -1.18 5.32
N LEU A 67 18.59 -0.89 5.27
CA LEU A 67 18.03 0.46 5.41
C LEU A 67 17.62 0.80 6.86
N GLU A 68 17.92 -0.09 7.82
CA GLU A 68 17.56 0.06 9.24
C GLU A 68 16.05 0.26 9.49
N VAL A 69 15.22 -0.29 8.62
CA VAL A 69 13.75 -0.22 8.71
C VAL A 69 13.23 -1.33 9.61
N THR A 70 12.46 -0.95 10.62
CA THR A 70 11.81 -1.91 11.51
C THR A 70 10.65 -2.60 10.80
N ARG A 71 10.70 -3.94 10.73
CA ARG A 71 9.54 -4.75 10.33
C ARG A 71 8.66 -5.02 11.52
N SER A 72 7.45 -4.46 11.52
CA SER A 72 6.39 -4.91 12.42
C SER A 72 5.58 -6.01 11.74
N HIS A 73 5.66 -7.21 12.29
CA HIS A 73 4.71 -8.26 11.95
C HIS A 73 3.61 -8.33 12.99
N SER A 74 2.41 -8.43 12.44
CA SER A 74 1.30 -9.22 12.93
C SER A 74 1.70 -10.35 13.90
N ARG A 75 1.02 -10.48 15.04
CA ARG A 75 1.27 -11.62 15.97
C ARG A 75 0.79 -12.92 15.31
N PRO A 76 1.46 -14.07 15.51
CA PRO A 76 0.97 -15.33 14.97
C PRO A 76 -0.45 -15.63 15.50
N ARG A 77 -1.41 -15.91 14.59
CA ARG A 77 -2.85 -16.18 14.83
C ARG A 77 -3.78 -14.97 14.99
N VAL A 78 -3.38 -13.76 14.65
CA VAL A 78 -4.31 -12.63 14.46
C VAL A 78 -4.39 -12.35 12.95
N SER A 79 -5.47 -12.78 12.29
CA SER A 79 -5.63 -12.65 10.84
C SER A 79 -6.03 -11.22 10.40
N ASN A 80 -5.79 -10.21 11.24
CA ASN A 80 -6.43 -8.89 11.19
C ASN A 80 -5.40 -7.74 11.26
N ASP A 81 -4.14 -8.04 11.00
CA ASP A 81 -3.02 -7.18 11.41
C ASP A 81 -2.61 -6.14 10.34
N ASN A 82 -3.44 -5.91 9.32
CA ASN A 82 -3.33 -4.73 8.48
C ASN A 82 -4.71 -4.13 8.13
N PRO A 83 -5.38 -3.51 9.12
CA PRO A 83 -6.73 -2.96 8.93
C PRO A 83 -6.76 -1.86 7.86
N TYR A 84 -5.63 -1.21 7.59
CA TYR A 84 -5.52 -0.15 6.60
C TYR A 84 -5.56 -0.69 5.18
N SER A 85 -4.79 -1.75 4.89
CA SER A 85 -4.88 -2.39 3.59
C SER A 85 -6.22 -3.09 3.39
N GLU A 86 -6.76 -3.77 4.41
CA GLU A 86 -8.08 -4.39 4.33
C GLU A 86 -9.17 -3.38 4.00
N SER A 87 -9.18 -2.23 4.67
CA SER A 87 -10.12 -1.15 4.36
C SER A 87 -9.93 -0.62 2.95
N LEU A 88 -8.69 -0.46 2.48
CA LEU A 88 -8.37 -0.01 1.13
C LEU A 88 -8.88 -1.01 0.07
N PHE A 89 -8.60 -2.30 0.24
CA PHE A 89 -9.10 -3.34 -0.67
C PHE A 89 -10.61 -3.46 -0.64
N LYS A 90 -11.23 -3.24 0.52
CA LYS A 90 -12.68 -3.15 0.63
C LYS A 90 -13.19 -1.96 -0.20
N THR A 91 -12.62 -0.77 -0.04
CA THR A 91 -12.99 0.38 -0.87
C THR A 91 -12.84 0.08 -2.36
N MET A 92 -11.76 -0.58 -2.77
CA MET A 92 -11.54 -0.97 -4.17
C MET A 92 -12.59 -1.96 -4.68
N LYS A 93 -12.85 -3.05 -3.96
CA LYS A 93 -13.72 -4.15 -4.40
C LYS A 93 -15.22 -3.81 -4.35
N TYR A 94 -15.61 -2.90 -3.46
CA TYR A 94 -17.00 -2.46 -3.34
C TYR A 94 -17.30 -1.21 -4.18
N GLY A 95 -16.32 -0.69 -4.93
CA GLY A 95 -16.54 0.34 -5.94
C GLY A 95 -17.35 -0.22 -7.14
N PRO A 96 -18.20 0.60 -7.78
CA PRO A 96 -19.09 0.15 -8.86
C PRO A 96 -18.35 -0.31 -10.13
N THR A 97 -17.03 -0.07 -10.22
CA THR A 97 -16.22 -0.31 -11.41
C THR A 97 -15.24 -1.49 -11.26
N PHE A 98 -15.18 -2.17 -10.11
CA PHE A 98 -14.27 -3.31 -9.94
C PHE A 98 -14.70 -4.47 -10.84
N PRO A 99 -13.87 -4.90 -11.81
CA PRO A 99 -14.28 -5.93 -12.75
C PRO A 99 -14.24 -7.32 -12.12
N ASP A 100 -15.11 -8.23 -12.59
CA ASP A 100 -15.06 -9.64 -12.18
C ASP A 100 -13.72 -10.30 -12.54
N ARG A 101 -13.13 -9.89 -13.68
CA ARG A 101 -11.81 -10.30 -14.17
C ARG A 101 -11.19 -9.23 -15.07
N PHE A 102 -9.87 -9.08 -14.97
CA PHE A 102 -9.08 -8.32 -15.93
C PHE A 102 -8.77 -9.13 -17.18
N ALA A 103 -8.89 -8.52 -18.37
CA ALA A 103 -8.61 -9.17 -19.64
C ALA A 103 -7.09 -9.32 -19.90
N SER A 104 -6.28 -8.38 -19.42
CA SER A 104 -4.83 -8.40 -19.54
C SER A 104 -4.12 -7.76 -18.34
N LEU A 105 -2.80 -7.94 -18.27
CA LEU A 105 -1.95 -7.27 -17.27
C LEU A 105 -2.01 -5.74 -17.43
N SER A 106 -2.11 -5.27 -18.67
CA SER A 106 -2.23 -3.85 -18.98
C SER A 106 -3.54 -3.28 -18.45
N ASP A 107 -4.65 -4.01 -18.58
CA ASP A 107 -5.95 -3.57 -18.06
C ASP A 107 -5.95 -3.51 -16.52
N ALA A 108 -5.34 -4.51 -15.87
CA ALA A 108 -5.18 -4.50 -14.42
C ALA A 108 -4.33 -3.31 -13.93
N ARG A 109 -3.26 -2.97 -14.66
CA ARG A 109 -2.42 -1.79 -14.37
C ARG A 109 -3.18 -0.48 -14.57
N ALA A 110 -3.93 -0.35 -15.66
CA ALA A 110 -4.74 0.83 -15.93
C ALA A 110 -5.77 1.05 -14.82
N PHE A 111 -6.49 0.00 -14.45
CA PHE A 111 -7.46 0.04 -13.36
C PHE A 111 -6.83 0.45 -12.03
N ILE A 112 -5.70 -0.16 -11.65
CA ILE A 112 -5.02 0.19 -10.39
C ILE A 112 -4.53 1.64 -10.42
N SER A 113 -4.02 2.13 -11.56
CA SER A 113 -3.62 3.53 -11.70
C SER A 113 -4.79 4.50 -11.51
N GLU A 114 -5.93 4.23 -12.15
CA GLU A 114 -7.15 5.03 -12.00
C GLU A 114 -7.68 4.98 -10.56
N PHE A 115 -7.67 3.80 -9.95
CA PHE A 115 -8.09 3.62 -8.56
C PHE A 115 -7.20 4.42 -7.60
N VAL A 116 -5.87 4.35 -7.76
CA VAL A 116 -4.93 5.09 -6.91
C VAL A 116 -5.14 6.60 -7.02
N ASP A 117 -5.31 7.12 -8.24
CA ASP A 117 -5.57 8.54 -8.46
C ASP A 117 -6.86 8.98 -7.75
N TRP A 118 -7.97 8.28 -8.00
CA TRP A 118 -9.24 8.55 -7.34
C TRP A 118 -9.15 8.43 -5.82
N TYR A 119 -8.51 7.38 -5.30
CA TYR A 119 -8.40 7.13 -3.88
C TYR A 119 -7.60 8.25 -3.20
N ASN A 120 -6.46 8.65 -3.77
CA ASN A 120 -5.59 9.66 -3.18
C ASN A 120 -6.15 11.08 -3.29
N HIS A 121 -6.86 11.40 -4.38
CA HIS A 121 -7.22 12.79 -4.72
C HIS A 121 -8.71 13.12 -4.63
N ALA A 122 -9.61 12.13 -4.63
CA ALA A 122 -11.05 12.36 -4.61
C ALA A 122 -11.77 11.65 -3.45
N HIS A 123 -11.29 10.49 -3.00
CA HIS A 123 -11.93 9.75 -1.92
C HIS A 123 -11.67 10.40 -0.56
N GLN A 124 -12.74 10.72 0.18
CA GLN A 124 -12.64 11.30 1.52
C GLN A 124 -12.75 10.21 2.59
N HIS A 125 -11.87 10.29 3.60
CA HIS A 125 -11.81 9.29 4.67
C HIS A 125 -12.26 9.88 6.01
N SER A 126 -13.27 9.25 6.62
CA SER A 126 -13.74 9.63 7.96
C SER A 126 -12.64 9.56 9.02
N GLY A 127 -11.72 8.58 8.91
CA GLY A 127 -10.59 8.39 9.83
C GLY A 127 -9.53 9.50 9.79
N ILE A 128 -9.59 10.41 8.81
CA ILE A 128 -8.73 11.60 8.71
C ILE A 128 -9.57 12.88 8.51
N GLY A 129 -10.73 12.93 9.17
CA GLY A 129 -11.56 14.15 9.20
C GLY A 129 -12.27 14.47 7.88
N PHE A 130 -12.55 13.47 7.04
CA PHE A 130 -13.13 13.64 5.70
C PHE A 130 -12.25 14.45 4.73
N HIS A 131 -10.94 14.51 4.99
CA HIS A 131 -9.97 14.94 4.00
C HIS A 131 -9.64 13.81 3.01
N THR A 132 -9.12 14.20 1.84
CA THR A 132 -8.50 13.26 0.90
C THR A 132 -7.12 12.86 1.41
N PRO A 133 -6.62 11.66 1.08
CA PRO A 133 -5.29 11.22 1.52
C PRO A 133 -4.19 12.18 1.09
N ALA A 134 -4.25 12.73 -0.13
CA ALA A 134 -3.29 13.70 -0.63
C ALA A 134 -3.26 14.98 0.21
N ASN A 135 -4.42 15.50 0.62
CA ASN A 135 -4.48 16.72 1.44
C ASN A 135 -3.77 16.52 2.78
N VAL A 136 -3.92 15.36 3.41
CA VAL A 136 -3.25 15.06 4.68
C VAL A 136 -1.77 14.77 4.47
N HIS A 137 -1.41 14.02 3.42
CA HIS A 137 -0.03 13.62 3.15
C HIS A 137 0.89 14.82 2.86
N TYR A 138 0.40 15.78 2.07
CA TYR A 138 1.14 16.98 1.70
C TYR A 138 0.91 18.17 2.65
N GLY A 139 0.11 18.00 3.70
CA GLY A 139 -0.09 19.03 4.73
C GLY A 139 -1.01 20.18 4.32
N PHE A 140 -1.92 19.96 3.36
CA PHE A 140 -2.96 20.91 2.96
C PHE A 140 -4.24 20.83 3.84
N ALA A 141 -4.35 19.80 4.68
CA ALA A 141 -5.42 19.69 5.67
C ALA A 141 -5.12 20.53 6.92
N ASP A 142 -6.16 21.14 7.50
CA ASP A 142 -6.06 22.02 8.67
C ASP A 142 -5.32 21.32 9.83
N MET A 143 -4.44 22.05 10.54
CA MET A 143 -3.31 21.58 11.38
C MET A 143 -3.63 20.67 12.60
N ARG A 144 -4.77 19.98 12.64
CA ARG A 144 -5.16 19.08 13.75
C ARG A 144 -4.55 17.68 13.70
N PHE A 145 -3.85 17.34 12.63
CA PHE A 145 -3.13 16.07 12.51
C PHE A 145 -1.63 16.37 12.44
N PRO A 146 -0.86 16.10 13.51
CA PRO A 146 0.59 16.25 13.43
C PRO A 146 1.12 15.33 12.33
N ALA A 147 2.04 15.82 11.51
CA ALA A 147 2.68 14.99 10.50
C ALA A 147 3.51 13.88 11.18
N THR A 148 2.90 12.74 11.49
CA THR A 148 3.63 11.52 11.85
C THR A 148 4.09 10.87 10.55
N ARG A 149 5.30 11.22 10.15
CA ARG A 149 6.01 10.55 9.05
C ARG A 149 6.71 9.32 9.61
N GLY A 150 6.76 8.24 8.83
CA GLY A 150 7.67 7.12 9.08
C GLY A 150 7.03 5.73 9.14
N HIS A 151 5.70 5.60 9.03
CA HIS A 151 5.04 4.29 9.12
C HIS A 151 4.24 4.00 7.85
N VAL A 152 4.65 2.94 7.14
CA VAL A 152 3.92 2.45 5.96
C VAL A 152 3.38 1.07 6.21
N SER A 153 2.24 0.79 5.60
CA SER A 153 1.66 -0.54 5.50
C SER A 153 1.91 -1.08 4.10
N TYR A 154 2.44 -2.29 4.00
CA TYR A 154 2.61 -3.03 2.76
C TYR A 154 1.68 -4.25 2.73
N VAL A 155 1.21 -4.59 1.53
CA VAL A 155 0.34 -5.73 1.28
C VAL A 155 0.49 -6.24 -0.16
N THR A 156 0.33 -7.55 -0.35
CA THR A 156 0.17 -8.14 -1.68
C THR A 156 -1.16 -8.88 -1.76
N GLN A 157 -1.99 -8.58 -2.77
CA GLN A 157 -3.25 -9.30 -3.00
C GLN A 157 -3.45 -9.69 -4.47
N PRO A 158 -4.18 -10.80 -4.72
CA PRO A 158 -4.67 -11.12 -6.05
C PRO A 158 -5.66 -10.04 -6.55
N ALA A 159 -5.42 -9.56 -7.77
CA ALA A 159 -6.27 -8.69 -8.58
C ALA A 159 -6.88 -9.49 -9.74
#